data_AF-Z9JT50-F1
#
_entry.id   AF-Z9JT50-F1
#
_cell.length_a   1.000
_cell.length_b   1.000
_cell.length_c   1.000
_cell.angle_alpha   90.00
_cell.angle_beta   90.00
_cell.angle_gamma   90.00
#
_symmetry.space_group_name_H-M   'P 1'
#
loop_
_entity.id
_entity.type
_entity.pdbx_description
1 polymer ?
#
loop_
_entity_poly.entity_id
_entity_poly.type
_entity_poly.pdbx_seq_one_letter_code
_entity_poly.pdbx_strand_id
1 'polypeptide(L)'
;MNKPAPSVVIRPSGGAAEHPQLVEIWRSAVHATHDFLEESDLERIEASLIPVYFPAVSMLVAESRGEPVGFAGVAEGCLEMLFVADAARGTGVGTALLEEAVTRHGVTRVDVNEQNPAALGFYLRRGFVQVGRSALDGDGRPYPLLHLEIRA
;
A
#
# COMPACT_ATOMS: atom_id res chain seq x y z
N MET A 1 -13.95 -7.84 26.11
CA MET A 1 -13.23 -6.57 26.33
C MET A 1 -12.80 -6.05 24.96
N ASN A 2 -13.48 -5.04 24.41
CA ASN A 2 -13.03 -4.40 23.17
C ASN A 2 -11.81 -3.56 23.51
N LYS A 3 -10.64 -3.91 22.97
CA LYS A 3 -9.51 -2.97 22.91
C LYS A 3 -10.03 -1.72 22.17
N PRO A 4 -9.85 -0.50 22.70
CA PRO A 4 -10.05 0.68 21.86
C PRO A 4 -9.14 0.52 20.64
N ALA A 5 -9.71 0.69 19.44
CA ALA A 5 -8.91 0.71 18.23
C ALA A 5 -7.79 1.75 18.43
N PRO A 6 -6.53 1.45 18.07
CA PRO A 6 -5.47 2.46 18.12
C PRO A 6 -5.96 3.68 17.34
N SER A 7 -5.90 4.86 17.95
CA SER A 7 -6.19 6.11 17.26
C SER A 7 -5.06 6.34 16.26
N VAL A 8 -5.27 5.88 15.04
CA VAL A 8 -4.35 6.10 13.92
C VAL A 8 -4.57 7.51 13.41
N VAL A 9 -3.49 8.25 13.21
CA VAL A 9 -3.51 9.57 12.57
C VAL A 9 -2.94 9.41 11.17
N ILE A 10 -3.65 9.88 10.15
CA ILE A 10 -3.12 9.94 8.79
C ILE A 10 -2.59 11.36 8.54
N ARG A 11 -1.37 11.44 8.02
CA ARG A 11 -0.72 12.71 7.67
C ARG A 11 0.11 12.59 6.39
N PRO A 12 0.44 13.70 5.73
CA PRO A 12 1.48 13.69 4.69
C PRO A 12 2.83 13.22 5.25
N SER A 13 3.64 12.61 4.38
CA SER A 13 5.04 12.31 4.68
C SER A 13 5.82 13.59 5.01
N GLY A 14 6.69 13.52 6.02
CA GLY A 14 7.68 14.54 6.38
C GLY A 14 8.88 14.58 5.42
N GLY A 15 8.85 13.76 4.37
CA GLY A 15 9.84 13.74 3.29
C GLY A 15 10.97 12.74 3.53
N ALA A 16 12.14 13.03 2.96
CA ALA A 16 13.24 12.08 2.84
C ALA A 16 13.76 11.51 4.18
N ALA A 17 13.60 12.23 5.28
CA ALA A 17 14.01 11.77 6.60
C ALA A 17 13.23 10.53 7.08
N GLU A 18 12.00 10.33 6.60
CA GLU A 18 11.14 9.20 7.00
C GLU A 18 11.30 7.99 6.08
N HIS A 19 11.91 8.16 4.90
CA HIS A 19 12.02 7.12 3.90
C HIS A 19 12.63 5.81 4.43
N PRO A 20 13.70 5.80 5.26
CA PRO A 20 14.23 4.56 5.81
C PRO A 20 13.20 3.78 6.63
N GLN A 21 12.38 4.47 7.43
CA GLN A 21 11.34 3.83 8.23
C GLN A 21 10.21 3.27 7.36
N LEU A 22 9.84 3.98 6.28
CA LEU A 22 8.85 3.50 5.33
C LEU A 22 9.34 2.29 4.54
N VAL A 23 10.64 2.23 4.22
CA VAL A 23 11.27 1.03 3.63
C VAL A 23 11.18 -0.16 4.60
N GLU A 24 11.44 0.03 5.90
CA GLU A 24 11.29 -1.07 6.88
C GLU A 24 9.83 -1.55 7.00
N ILE A 25 8.86 -0.63 6.96
CA ILE A 25 7.43 -0.99 6.93
C ILE A 25 7.10 -1.81 5.68
N TRP A 26 7.59 -1.38 4.51
CA TRP A 26 7.42 -2.10 3.25
C TRP A 26 8.04 -3.50 3.36
N ARG A 27 9.28 -3.60 3.82
CA ARG A 27 10.01 -4.87 3.97
C ARG A 27 9.23 -5.83 4.87
N SER A 28 8.82 -5.35 6.05
CA SER A 28 7.99 -6.13 6.99
C SER A 28 6.68 -6.60 6.36
N ALA A 29 5.99 -5.74 5.59
CA ALA A 29 4.74 -6.09 4.94
C ALA A 29 4.91 -7.12 3.81
N VAL A 30 5.94 -6.96 2.98
CA VAL A 30 6.24 -7.83 1.84
C VAL A 30 6.64 -9.22 2.32
N HIS A 31 7.55 -9.34 3.30
CA HIS A 31 7.91 -10.64 3.88
C HIS A 31 6.73 -11.38 4.53
N ALA A 32 5.68 -10.68 4.96
CA ALA A 32 4.51 -11.31 5.57
C ALA A 32 3.42 -11.71 4.56
N THR A 33 3.50 -11.25 3.30
CA THR A 33 2.37 -11.37 2.35
C THR A 33 2.76 -11.72 0.92
N HIS A 34 4.03 -11.62 0.56
CA HIS A 34 4.53 -11.80 -0.80
C HIS A 34 5.60 -12.90 -0.85
N ASP A 35 5.34 -14.03 -0.19
CA ASP A 35 6.19 -15.24 -0.21
C ASP A 35 6.41 -15.80 -1.63
N PHE A 36 5.66 -15.29 -2.62
CA PHE A 36 5.77 -15.65 -4.03
C PHE A 36 6.85 -14.86 -4.79
N LEU A 37 7.41 -13.79 -4.20
CA LEU A 37 8.47 -13.00 -4.83
C LEU A 37 9.83 -13.66 -4.59
N GLU A 38 10.64 -13.72 -5.64
CA GLU A 38 12.04 -14.12 -5.54
C GLU A 38 12.84 -13.07 -4.73
N GLU A 39 13.83 -13.50 -3.97
CA GLU A 39 14.63 -12.61 -3.10
C GLU A 39 15.34 -11.51 -3.92
N SER A 40 15.84 -11.85 -5.11
CA SER A 40 16.46 -10.86 -6.02
C SER A 40 15.49 -9.80 -6.52
N ASP A 41 14.20 -10.14 -6.65
CA ASP A 41 13.16 -9.19 -7.02
C ASP A 41 12.79 -8.27 -5.85
N LEU A 42 12.79 -8.80 -4.63
CA LEU A 42 12.59 -8.02 -3.41
C LEU A 42 13.73 -7.02 -3.19
N GLU A 43 14.99 -7.42 -3.39
CA GLU A 43 16.13 -6.51 -3.28
C GLU A 43 16.06 -5.37 -4.30
N ARG A 44 15.66 -5.68 -5.54
CA ARG A 44 15.53 -4.67 -6.62
C ARG A 44 14.36 -3.73 -6.39
N ILE A 45 13.17 -4.31 -6.11
CA ILE A 45 12.18 -3.81 -5.15
C ILE A 45 12.57 -2.60 -4.32
N GLU A 46 13.23 -2.96 -3.23
CA GLU A 46 13.67 -2.11 -2.15
C GLU A 46 14.63 -1.02 -2.62
N ALA A 47 15.61 -1.38 -3.44
CA ALA A 47 16.58 -0.43 -4.00
C ALA A 47 15.94 0.67 -4.84
N SER A 48 14.75 0.41 -5.40
CA SER A 48 14.00 1.35 -6.24
C SER A 48 13.01 2.22 -5.46
N LEU A 49 12.67 1.86 -4.21
CA LEU A 49 11.68 2.59 -3.39
C LEU A 49 12.02 4.06 -3.25
N ILE A 50 13.21 4.39 -2.75
CA ILE A 50 13.62 5.77 -2.47
C ILE A 50 13.91 6.58 -3.74
N PRO A 51 14.72 6.09 -4.71
CA PRO A 51 15.09 6.91 -5.86
C PRO A 51 14.02 6.99 -6.96
N VAL A 52 13.10 6.01 -7.05
CA VAL A 52 12.14 5.91 -8.15
C VAL A 52 10.70 6.03 -7.67
N TYR A 53 10.27 5.19 -6.73
CA TYR A 53 8.85 5.11 -6.40
C TYR A 53 8.36 6.23 -5.50
N PHE A 54 9.05 6.52 -4.39
CA PHE A 54 8.64 7.56 -3.44
C PHE A 54 8.55 8.96 -4.06
N PRO A 55 9.46 9.40 -4.96
CA PRO A 55 9.34 10.68 -5.64
C PRO A 55 8.19 10.77 -6.64
N ALA A 56 7.69 9.63 -7.13
CA ALA A 56 6.62 9.56 -8.13
C ALA A 56 5.21 9.65 -7.53
N VAL A 57 5.07 9.60 -6.20
CA VAL A 57 3.79 9.55 -5.51
C VAL A 57 3.66 10.61 -4.43
N SER A 58 2.43 11.04 -4.15
CA SER A 58 2.10 11.74 -2.91
C SER A 58 1.97 10.72 -1.79
N MET A 59 2.85 10.80 -0.79
CA MET A 59 2.89 9.84 0.31
C MET A 59 2.07 10.27 1.52
N LEU A 60 1.23 9.35 1.98
CA LEU A 60 0.47 9.40 3.22
C LEU A 60 1.07 8.43 4.22
N VAL A 61 1.22 8.85 5.46
CA VAL A 61 1.76 8.05 6.56
C VAL A 61 0.67 7.87 7.61
N ALA A 62 0.47 6.63 8.04
CA ALA A 62 -0.34 6.27 9.18
C ALA A 62 0.55 6.19 10.41
N GLU A 63 0.25 6.99 11.42
CA GLU A 63 0.94 6.97 12.70
C GLU A 63 0.07 6.36 13.79
N SER A 64 0.70 5.58 14.66
CA SER A 64 0.10 5.12 15.91
C SER A 64 1.08 5.41 17.03
N ARG A 65 0.63 6.20 18.03
CA ARG A 65 1.47 6.63 19.16
C ARG A 65 2.73 7.40 18.76
N GLY A 66 2.65 8.17 17.67
CA GLY A 66 3.77 8.98 17.15
C GLY A 66 4.76 8.21 16.28
N GLU A 67 4.51 6.93 16.01
CA GLU A 67 5.37 6.10 15.16
C GLU A 67 4.64 5.73 13.85
N PRO A 68 5.29 5.88 12.69
CA PRO A 68 4.83 5.30 11.43
C PRO A 68 4.58 3.80 11.53
N VAL A 69 3.36 3.37 11.17
CA VAL A 69 2.93 1.96 11.17
C VAL A 69 2.37 1.51 9.82
N GLY A 70 2.22 2.43 8.87
CA GLY A 70 1.79 2.15 7.51
C GLY A 70 1.95 3.38 6.64
N PHE A 71 1.94 3.17 5.33
CA PHE A 71 1.93 4.28 4.37
C PHE A 71 1.15 3.91 3.10
N ALA A 72 0.74 4.96 2.38
CA ALA A 72 0.13 4.87 1.08
C ALA A 72 0.80 5.86 0.11
N GLY A 73 0.90 5.46 -1.16
CA GLY A 73 1.40 6.29 -2.25
C GLY A 73 0.28 6.51 -3.25
N VAL A 74 -0.01 7.77 -3.56
CA VAL A 74 -1.08 8.16 -4.50
C VAL A 74 -0.49 8.93 -5.67
N ALA A 75 -0.83 8.53 -6.89
CA ALA A 75 -0.51 9.27 -8.11
C ALA A 75 -1.69 9.22 -9.08
N GLU A 76 -2.02 10.35 -9.70
CA GLU A 76 -3.01 10.42 -10.79
C GLU A 76 -4.37 9.72 -10.50
N GLY A 77 -4.87 9.80 -9.27
CA GLY A 77 -6.12 9.16 -8.85
C GLY A 77 -6.04 7.63 -8.68
N CYS A 78 -4.82 7.08 -8.66
CA CYS A 78 -4.50 5.69 -8.41
C CYS A 78 -3.78 5.54 -7.06
N LEU A 79 -4.09 4.46 -6.35
CA LEU A 79 -3.33 4.00 -5.20
C LEU A 79 -2.19 3.10 -5.66
N GLU A 80 -1.02 3.69 -5.85
CA GLU A 80 0.19 2.99 -6.31
C GLU A 80 0.81 2.12 -5.22
N MET A 81 0.67 2.53 -3.95
CA MET A 81 1.25 1.82 -2.82
C MET A 81 0.29 1.81 -1.63
N LEU A 82 0.18 0.67 -0.95
CA LEU A 82 -0.46 0.58 0.36
C LEU A 82 0.20 -0.53 1.18
N PHE A 83 0.98 -0.14 2.19
CA PHE A 83 1.71 -1.08 3.04
C PHE A 83 1.45 -0.76 4.52
N VAL A 84 1.29 -1.82 5.30
CA VAL A 84 1.06 -1.76 6.75
C VAL A 84 2.04 -2.70 7.40
N ALA A 85 2.78 -2.21 8.40
CA ALA A 85 3.74 -3.00 9.15
C ALA A 85 3.08 -4.27 9.68
N ASP A 86 3.78 -5.41 9.66
CA ASP A 86 3.19 -6.70 10.00
C ASP A 86 2.54 -6.69 11.41
N ALA A 87 3.24 -6.11 12.38
CA ALA A 87 2.76 -5.93 13.76
C ALA A 87 1.51 -5.05 13.90
N ALA A 88 1.18 -4.25 12.89
CA ALA A 88 0.02 -3.36 12.86
C ALA A 88 -1.10 -3.86 11.95
N ARG A 89 -0.97 -5.04 11.33
CA ARG A 89 -2.03 -5.63 10.49
C ARG A 89 -3.26 -6.00 11.32
N GLY A 90 -4.43 -5.95 10.68
CA GLY A 90 -5.71 -6.26 11.32
C GLY A 90 -6.18 -5.23 12.35
N THR A 91 -5.45 -4.12 12.54
CA THR A 91 -5.81 -3.05 13.50
C THR A 91 -6.66 -1.92 12.89
N GLY A 92 -6.89 -1.95 11.57
CA GLY A 92 -7.62 -0.91 10.84
C GLY A 92 -6.75 0.12 10.12
N VAL A 93 -5.42 0.10 10.29
CA VAL A 93 -4.49 1.05 9.63
C VAL A 93 -4.68 1.11 8.11
N GLY A 94 -4.72 -0.04 7.43
CA GLY A 94 -4.90 -0.07 5.97
C GLY A 94 -6.25 0.50 5.54
N THR A 95 -7.31 0.31 6.35
CA THR A 95 -8.61 0.93 6.10
C THR A 95 -8.51 2.44 6.18
N ALA A 96 -7.89 2.98 7.24
CA ALA A 96 -7.77 4.42 7.44
C ALA A 96 -6.95 5.10 6.34
N LEU A 97 -5.86 4.46 5.88
CA LEU A 97 -5.07 4.93 4.74
C LEU A 97 -5.90 4.95 3.45
N LEU A 98 -6.63 3.87 3.16
CA LEU A 98 -7.47 3.81 1.96
C LEU A 98 -8.59 4.85 1.99
N GLU A 99 -9.27 5.00 3.12
CA GLU A 99 -10.33 5.98 3.29
C GLU A 99 -9.82 7.41 3.09
N GLU A 100 -8.67 7.77 3.65
CA GLU A 100 -8.05 9.08 3.42
C GLU A 100 -7.69 9.26 1.92
N ALA A 101 -7.09 8.24 1.30
CA ALA A 101 -6.71 8.29 -0.10
C ALA A 101 -7.93 8.48 -1.03
N VAL A 102 -9.03 7.77 -0.79
CA VAL A 102 -10.27 7.89 -1.58
C VAL A 102 -10.94 9.25 -1.32
N THR A 103 -11.15 9.61 -0.05
CA THR A 103 -11.97 10.77 0.32
C THR A 103 -11.27 12.11 0.14
N ARG A 104 -9.94 12.17 0.35
CA ARG A 104 -9.18 13.42 0.31
C ARG A 104 -8.23 13.55 -0.86
N HIS A 105 -7.80 12.43 -1.44
CA HIS A 105 -6.89 12.42 -2.59
C HIS A 105 -7.55 11.93 -3.89
N GLY A 106 -8.86 11.66 -3.86
CA GLY A 106 -9.62 11.32 -5.07
C GLY A 106 -9.19 10.00 -5.71
N VAL A 107 -8.61 9.09 -4.93
CA VAL A 107 -8.26 7.76 -5.41
C VAL A 107 -9.53 7.02 -5.81
N THR A 108 -9.56 6.56 -7.05
CA THR A 108 -10.65 5.74 -7.59
C THR A 108 -10.15 4.43 -8.17
N ARG A 109 -8.83 4.26 -8.31
CA ARG A 109 -8.19 3.11 -8.96
C ARG A 109 -7.13 2.49 -8.06
N VAL A 110 -6.96 1.18 -8.17
CA VAL A 110 -5.86 0.45 -7.54
C VAL A 110 -5.54 -0.78 -8.36
N ASP A 111 -4.25 -1.04 -8.52
CA ASP A 111 -3.75 -2.28 -9.10
C ASP A 111 -3.28 -3.20 -7.98
N VAL A 112 -3.69 -4.47 -8.05
CA VAL A 112 -3.29 -5.48 -7.07
C VAL A 112 -2.72 -6.69 -7.80
N ASN A 113 -1.63 -7.23 -7.28
CA ASN A 113 -1.08 -8.47 -7.80
C ASN A 113 -2.08 -9.62 -7.61
N GLU A 114 -2.37 -10.36 -8.69
CA GLU A 114 -3.32 -11.48 -8.71
C GLU A 114 -2.94 -12.58 -7.71
N GLN A 115 -1.65 -12.73 -7.42
CA GLN A 115 -1.11 -13.69 -6.45
C GLN A 115 -1.26 -13.23 -4.99
N ASN A 116 -1.84 -12.04 -4.74
CA ASN A 116 -2.14 -11.52 -3.40
C ASN A 116 -3.67 -11.52 -3.12
N PRO A 117 -4.28 -12.69 -2.87
CA PRO A 117 -5.73 -12.79 -2.64
C PRO A 117 -6.18 -12.05 -1.36
N ALA A 118 -5.27 -11.86 -0.40
CA ALA A 118 -5.56 -11.11 0.81
C ALA A 118 -5.79 -9.62 0.52
N ALA A 119 -4.92 -9.02 -0.32
CA ALA A 119 -5.07 -7.64 -0.78
C ALA A 119 -6.29 -7.48 -1.70
N LEU A 120 -6.51 -8.39 -2.64
CA LEU A 120 -7.71 -8.38 -3.49
C LEU A 120 -8.98 -8.39 -2.63
N GLY A 121 -9.09 -9.33 -1.69
CA GLY A 121 -10.25 -9.39 -0.79
C GLY A 121 -10.38 -8.14 0.09
N PHE A 122 -9.28 -7.50 0.47
CA PHE A 122 -9.28 -6.23 1.20
C PHE A 122 -9.95 -5.11 0.40
N TYR A 123 -9.61 -4.96 -0.89
CA TYR A 123 -10.20 -3.92 -1.76
C TYR A 123 -11.66 -4.22 -2.12
N LEU A 124 -11.98 -5.48 -2.47
CA LEU A 124 -13.35 -5.88 -2.83
C LEU A 124 -14.34 -5.63 -1.68
N ARG A 125 -13.94 -5.92 -0.44
CA ARG A 125 -14.77 -5.62 0.75
C ARG A 125 -15.00 -4.13 1.00
N ARG A 126 -14.23 -3.25 0.36
CA ARG A 126 -14.30 -1.79 0.47
C ARG A 126 -14.95 -1.13 -0.74
N GLY A 127 -15.61 -1.93 -1.59
CA GLY A 127 -16.43 -1.42 -2.70
C GLY A 127 -15.68 -1.26 -4.02
N PHE A 128 -14.39 -1.61 -4.07
CA PHE A 128 -13.69 -1.73 -5.34
C PHE A 128 -14.23 -2.93 -6.14
N VAL A 129 -14.28 -2.79 -7.46
CA VAL A 129 -14.69 -3.83 -8.40
C VAL A 129 -13.57 -4.06 -9.41
N GLN A 130 -13.35 -5.31 -9.80
CA GLN A 130 -12.39 -5.61 -10.85
C GLN A 130 -12.95 -5.18 -12.21
N VAL A 131 -12.18 -4.36 -12.92
CA VAL A 131 -12.52 -3.87 -14.27
C VAL A 131 -11.59 -4.43 -15.35
N GLY A 132 -10.45 -5.01 -14.96
CA GLY A 132 -9.48 -5.54 -15.91
C GLY A 132 -8.43 -6.44 -15.28
N ARG A 133 -7.53 -6.93 -16.13
CA ARG A 133 -6.37 -7.74 -15.76
C ARG A 133 -5.25 -7.52 -16.78
N SER A 134 -4.02 -7.40 -16.31
CA SER A 134 -2.80 -7.43 -17.11
C SER A 134 -2.01 -8.70 -16.81
N ALA A 135 -1.42 -9.29 -17.85
CA ALA A 135 -0.59 -10.50 -17.69
C ALA A 135 0.79 -10.20 -17.07
N LEU A 136 1.22 -8.93 -17.15
CA LEU A 136 2.49 -8.45 -16.64
C LEU A 136 2.25 -7.29 -15.66
N ASP A 137 3.25 -6.99 -14.83
CA ASP A 137 3.27 -5.79 -13.99
C ASP A 137 3.77 -4.55 -14.77
N GLY A 138 3.85 -3.40 -14.08
CA GLY A 138 4.32 -2.13 -14.65
C GLY A 138 5.77 -2.15 -15.17
N ASP A 139 6.58 -3.12 -14.72
CA ASP A 139 7.96 -3.33 -15.16
C ASP A 139 8.07 -4.42 -16.25
N GLY A 140 6.93 -4.97 -16.71
CA GLY A 140 6.89 -6.02 -17.75
C GLY A 140 7.20 -7.43 -17.24
N ARG A 141 7.11 -7.67 -15.93
CA ARG A 141 7.43 -8.96 -15.30
C ARG A 141 6.20 -9.87 -15.26
N PRO A 142 6.36 -11.20 -15.16
CA PRO A 142 5.24 -12.16 -15.16
C PRO A 142 4.49 -12.21 -13.82
N TYR A 143 4.12 -11.04 -13.29
CA TYR A 143 3.36 -10.82 -12.08
C TYR A 143 2.02 -10.18 -12.47
N PRO A 144 0.98 -10.98 -12.76
CA PRO A 144 -0.27 -10.46 -13.27
C PRO A 144 -0.92 -9.47 -12.29
N LEU A 145 -1.44 -8.37 -12.83
CA LEU A 145 -2.16 -7.35 -12.07
C LEU A 145 -3.66 -7.43 -12.35
N LEU A 146 -4.46 -7.24 -11.31
CA LEU A 146 -5.89 -7.00 -11.40
C LEU A 146 -6.14 -5.51 -11.23
N HIS A 147 -6.83 -4.92 -12.20
CA HIS A 147 -7.20 -3.50 -12.17
C HIS A 147 -8.54 -3.36 -11.48
N LEU A 148 -8.57 -2.61 -10.38
CA LEU A 148 -9.77 -2.39 -9.58
C LEU A 148 -10.16 -0.91 -9.57
N GLU A 149 -11.46 -0.65 -9.61
CA GLU A 149 -12.01 0.71 -9.52
C GLU A 149 -13.12 0.80 -8.48
N ILE A 150 -13.28 1.97 -7.87
CA ILE A 150 -14.42 2.32 -7.03
C ILE A 150 -15.13 3.53 -7.64
N ARG A 151 -16.46 3.52 -7.64
CA ARG A 151 -17.25 4.69 -8.04
C ARG A 151 -17.23 5.68 -6.88
N ALA A 152 -16.69 6.87 -7.13
CA ALA A 152 -16.79 8.02 -6.23
C ALA A 152 -18.25 8.50 -6.08
#